data_AF-A0A837HIS5-F1
#
_entry.id   AF-A0A837HIS5-F1
#
_cell.length_a   1.000
_cell.length_b   1.000
_cell.length_c   1.000
_cell.angle_alpha   90.00
_cell.angle_beta   90.00
_cell.angle_gamma   90.00
#
_symmetry.space_group_name_H-M   'P 1'
#
loop_
_entity.id
_entity.type
_entity.pdbx_description
1 polymer ?
#
loop_
_entity_poly.entity_id
_entity_poly.type
_entity_poly.pdbx_seq_one_letter_code
_entity_poly.pdbx_strand_id
1 'polypeptide(L)'
;MKHKLFTIISVFIIFGITLSLVSVAFAAKNQNSDIKTRKIVIFKKNVLNKDIKKSLIERHSGIKIKDLDIVNGAATLLSPKEEQILLNQNEILRVDDDVEVSILVRPPEIQKSRKIQPNEITPWNITRINAQNAWDITSGDIARVAVIDTGIDIKHPDLINNLKGGFSAVGYTTSYNDDNGHGTHVAGIIAAMDNTIGVIGAAPQADLYAVKVLDRRGSGYLSDVIEGIDWAITNNMQVINMSLGTTTNIISFQEAIQRANAAGIIQVVAAGNSGGAVNYPAAYPEVIAVSATDNTNTIASWSSRGPEVDLAAPGVSIYSTYKGQTYKTLSGTSMAAPHVAASAALILTTLVGSYDSNNDGIWNPNEVQNKLQDRATDLGDNGFDNLYGFGLVNTHSAVLP
;
A
#
# COMPACT_ATOMS: atom_id res chain seq x y z
N MET A 1 69.46 4.43 -45.37
CA MET A 1 69.25 3.41 -44.32
C MET A 1 68.63 4.07 -43.09
N LYS A 2 67.47 3.54 -42.66
CA LYS A 2 66.73 3.80 -41.41
C LYS A 2 65.97 5.15 -41.29
N HIS A 3 64.73 5.03 -40.80
CA HIS A 3 63.75 6.07 -40.44
C HIS A 3 62.80 6.64 -41.51
N LYS A 4 61.93 5.80 -42.08
CA LYS A 4 60.56 6.18 -42.50
C LYS A 4 59.62 4.96 -42.46
N LEU A 5 59.23 4.50 -41.27
CA LEU A 5 58.21 3.44 -41.15
C LEU A 5 57.58 3.38 -39.75
N PHE A 6 57.01 4.48 -39.22
CA PHE A 6 56.32 4.39 -37.91
C PHE A 6 55.11 5.33 -37.70
N THR A 7 54.53 5.91 -38.76
CA THR A 7 53.40 6.87 -38.59
C THR A 7 52.08 6.41 -39.23
N ILE A 8 52.03 5.26 -39.90
CA ILE A 8 50.80 4.78 -40.57
C ILE A 8 50.03 3.73 -39.75
N ILE A 9 50.63 3.13 -38.72
CA ILE A 9 50.00 2.04 -37.95
C ILE A 9 49.11 2.57 -36.80
N SER A 10 49.35 3.78 -36.29
CA SER A 10 48.62 4.31 -35.13
C SER A 10 47.22 4.88 -35.46
N VAL A 11 46.96 5.27 -36.71
CA VAL A 11 45.66 5.84 -37.11
C VAL A 11 44.60 4.74 -37.36
N PHE A 12 45.01 3.55 -37.83
CA PHE A 12 44.08 2.43 -38.04
C PHE A 12 43.65 1.73 -36.74
N ILE A 13 44.50 1.74 -35.70
CA ILE A 13 44.16 1.13 -34.40
C ILE A 13 43.14 1.98 -33.64
N ILE A 14 43.23 3.32 -33.73
CA ILE A 14 42.27 4.22 -33.07
C ILE A 14 40.89 4.17 -33.76
N PHE A 15 40.82 4.02 -35.08
CA PHE A 15 39.54 3.88 -35.81
C PHE A 15 38.89 2.50 -35.60
N GLY A 16 39.68 1.44 -35.43
CA GLY A 16 39.17 0.10 -35.12
C GLY A 16 38.59 -0.03 -33.70
N ILE A 17 39.15 0.68 -32.73
CA ILE A 17 38.67 0.68 -31.33
C ILE A 17 37.41 1.54 -31.18
N THR A 18 37.28 2.65 -31.92
CA THR A 18 36.03 3.45 -31.91
C THR A 18 34.88 2.75 -32.62
N LEU A 19 35.13 2.03 -33.73
CA LEU A 19 34.10 1.22 -34.39
C LEU A 19 33.66 -0.01 -33.56
N SER A 20 34.57 -0.62 -32.80
CA SER A 20 34.24 -1.76 -31.93
C SER A 20 33.42 -1.33 -30.70
N LEU A 21 33.73 -0.18 -30.09
CA LEU A 21 32.95 0.37 -28.97
C LEU A 21 31.54 0.82 -29.40
N VAL A 22 31.40 1.42 -30.59
CA VAL A 22 30.09 1.79 -31.14
C VAL A 22 29.25 0.55 -31.50
N SER A 23 29.87 -0.51 -32.04
CA SER A 23 29.16 -1.77 -32.36
C SER A 23 28.77 -2.57 -31.11
N VAL A 24 29.58 -2.56 -30.05
CA VAL A 24 29.21 -3.16 -28.76
C VAL A 24 28.11 -2.36 -28.06
N ALA A 25 28.14 -1.01 -28.14
CA ALA A 25 27.07 -0.17 -27.63
C ALA A 25 25.75 -0.32 -28.43
N PHE A 26 25.83 -0.47 -29.75
CA PHE A 26 24.67 -0.79 -30.60
C PHE A 26 24.14 -2.21 -30.33
N ALA A 27 25.01 -3.19 -30.12
CA ALA A 27 24.61 -4.55 -29.78
C ALA A 27 23.96 -4.63 -28.39
N ALA A 28 24.49 -3.93 -27.39
CA ALA A 28 23.88 -3.84 -26.05
C ALA A 28 22.54 -3.10 -26.06
N LYS A 29 22.40 -2.05 -26.89
CA LYS A 29 21.13 -1.32 -27.07
C LYS A 29 20.09 -2.16 -27.83
N ASN A 30 20.51 -3.01 -28.78
CA ASN A 30 19.64 -3.94 -29.48
C ASN A 30 19.28 -5.19 -28.65
N GLN A 31 20.11 -5.64 -27.71
CA GLN A 31 19.73 -6.77 -26.84
C GLN A 31 18.61 -6.42 -25.85
N ASN A 32 18.40 -5.14 -25.54
CA ASN A 32 17.37 -4.69 -24.60
C ASN A 32 16.00 -4.44 -25.26
N SER A 33 15.91 -4.45 -26.61
CA SER A 33 14.64 -4.12 -27.32
C SER A 33 13.61 -5.25 -27.33
N ASP A 34 14.03 -6.48 -27.00
CA ASP A 34 13.19 -7.68 -27.06
C ASP A 34 12.82 -8.23 -25.67
N ILE A 35 13.46 -7.75 -24.60
CA ILE A 35 13.13 -8.15 -23.23
C ILE A 35 11.77 -7.54 -22.88
N LYS A 36 10.79 -8.41 -22.62
CA LYS A 36 9.47 -7.97 -22.16
C LYS A 36 9.52 -7.62 -20.69
N THR A 37 9.00 -6.45 -20.34
CA THR A 37 8.78 -6.02 -18.96
C THR A 37 7.29 -5.88 -18.69
N ARG A 38 6.92 -5.81 -17.41
CA ARG A 38 5.51 -5.63 -17.05
C ARG A 38 5.09 -4.17 -17.24
N LYS A 39 3.93 -4.00 -17.86
CA LYS A 39 3.33 -2.70 -18.23
C LYS A 39 1.84 -2.72 -18.01
N ILE A 40 1.25 -1.57 -17.72
CA ILE A 40 -0.20 -1.39 -17.68
C ILE A 40 -0.63 -0.60 -18.91
N VAL A 41 -1.32 -1.25 -19.83
CA VAL A 41 -1.89 -0.61 -21.02
C VAL A 41 -3.24 -0.02 -20.65
N ILE A 42 -3.40 1.29 -20.83
CA ILE A 42 -4.64 2.02 -20.55
C ILE A 42 -5.32 2.35 -21.86
N PHE A 43 -6.61 2.04 -21.96
CA PHE A 43 -7.40 2.23 -23.17
C PHE A 43 -8.23 3.51 -23.11
N LYS A 44 -8.54 4.08 -24.27
CA LYS A 44 -9.48 5.21 -24.35
C LYS A 44 -10.87 4.80 -23.84
N LYS A 45 -11.61 5.77 -23.28
CA LYS A 45 -12.89 5.55 -22.58
C LYS A 45 -13.95 4.81 -23.40
N ASN A 46 -13.90 4.90 -24.74
CA ASN A 46 -14.83 4.23 -25.64
C ASN A 46 -14.48 2.75 -25.91
N VAL A 47 -13.30 2.27 -25.49
CA VAL A 47 -12.83 0.91 -25.71
C VAL A 47 -13.08 0.08 -24.45
N LEU A 48 -14.30 -0.42 -24.29
CA LEU A 48 -14.74 -1.13 -23.08
C LEU A 48 -14.72 -2.66 -23.22
N ASN A 49 -14.87 -3.18 -24.44
CA ASN A 49 -14.94 -4.62 -24.67
C ASN A 49 -13.60 -5.32 -24.39
N LYS A 50 -13.61 -6.29 -23.47
CA LYS A 50 -12.41 -7.02 -23.01
C LYS A 50 -11.74 -7.86 -24.11
N ASP A 51 -12.52 -8.41 -25.04
CA ASP A 51 -11.99 -9.20 -26.16
C ASP A 51 -11.29 -8.29 -27.18
N ILE A 52 -11.80 -7.08 -27.40
CA ILE A 52 -11.14 -6.07 -28.23
C ILE A 52 -9.81 -5.67 -27.59
N LYS A 53 -9.79 -5.36 -26.28
CA LYS A 53 -8.56 -5.02 -25.55
C LYS A 53 -7.51 -6.13 -25.66
N LYS A 54 -7.92 -7.37 -25.40
CA LYS A 54 -7.05 -8.56 -25.51
C LYS A 54 -6.51 -8.71 -26.94
N SER A 55 -7.40 -8.66 -27.94
CA SER A 55 -7.02 -8.80 -29.35
C SER A 55 -6.04 -7.71 -29.80
N LEU A 56 -6.20 -6.47 -29.31
CA LEU A 56 -5.29 -5.38 -29.62
C LEU A 56 -3.89 -5.62 -29.07
N ILE A 57 -3.79 -6.07 -27.80
CA ILE A 57 -2.50 -6.41 -27.17
C ILE A 57 -1.83 -7.58 -27.91
N GLU A 58 -2.54 -8.67 -28.13
CA GLU A 58 -1.98 -9.92 -28.68
C GLU A 58 -1.61 -9.81 -30.16
N ARG A 59 -2.33 -9.01 -30.95
CA ARG A 59 -1.99 -8.74 -32.37
C ARG A 59 -0.63 -8.07 -32.52
N HIS A 60 -0.18 -7.35 -31.49
CA HIS A 60 1.12 -6.69 -31.46
C HIS A 60 2.14 -7.44 -30.59
N SER A 61 1.96 -8.76 -30.46
CA SER A 61 2.84 -9.67 -29.71
C SER A 61 2.92 -9.43 -28.20
N GLY A 62 2.16 -8.47 -27.65
CA GLY A 62 2.03 -8.30 -26.21
C GLY A 62 1.34 -9.50 -25.57
N ILE A 63 1.70 -9.81 -24.33
CA ILE A 63 1.05 -10.89 -23.56
C ILE A 63 0.17 -10.23 -22.50
N LYS A 64 -1.15 -10.46 -22.56
CA LYS A 64 -2.06 -9.98 -21.51
C LYS A 64 -1.91 -10.87 -20.27
N ILE A 65 -1.75 -10.25 -19.11
CA ILE A 65 -1.67 -10.92 -17.80
C ILE A 65 -3.05 -10.93 -17.14
N LYS A 66 -3.68 -9.76 -16.98
CA LYS A 66 -5.00 -9.58 -16.37
C LYS A 66 -5.65 -8.28 -16.82
N ASP A 67 -6.97 -8.23 -16.73
CA ASP A 67 -7.74 -7.00 -16.93
C ASP A 67 -7.73 -6.16 -15.65
N LEU A 68 -7.72 -4.83 -15.79
CA LEU A 68 -7.79 -3.87 -14.68
C LEU A 68 -8.97 -2.94 -14.95
N ASP A 69 -10.17 -3.41 -14.62
CA ASP A 69 -11.43 -2.79 -15.03
C ASP A 69 -11.58 -1.38 -14.44
N ILE A 70 -11.22 -1.21 -13.16
CA ILE A 70 -11.26 0.08 -12.47
C ILE A 70 -10.52 1.20 -13.21
N VAL A 71 -9.38 0.92 -13.87
CA VAL A 71 -8.62 1.93 -14.65
C VAL A 71 -8.85 1.85 -16.16
N ASN A 72 -9.83 1.05 -16.61
CA ASN A 72 -10.03 0.74 -18.03
C ASN A 72 -8.72 0.25 -18.70
N GLY A 73 -7.98 -0.62 -18.01
CA GLY A 73 -6.64 -1.06 -18.42
C GLY A 73 -6.47 -2.57 -18.47
N ALA A 74 -5.26 -2.99 -18.77
CA ALA A 74 -4.80 -4.38 -18.64
C ALA A 74 -3.32 -4.42 -18.28
N ALA A 75 -2.94 -5.31 -17.37
CA ALA A 75 -1.55 -5.63 -17.10
C ALA A 75 -1.02 -6.56 -18.19
N THR A 76 0.20 -6.30 -18.65
CA THR A 76 0.78 -6.92 -19.85
C THR A 76 2.28 -7.15 -19.71
N LEU A 77 2.84 -8.04 -20.53
CA LEU A 77 4.27 -8.10 -20.82
C LEU A 77 4.52 -7.52 -22.22
N LEU A 78 5.34 -6.47 -22.28
CA LEU A 78 5.69 -5.75 -23.52
C LEU A 78 7.19 -5.55 -23.60
N SER A 79 7.77 -5.77 -24.78
CA SER A 79 9.10 -5.25 -25.08
C SER A 79 9.02 -3.76 -25.42
N PRO A 80 10.13 -3.00 -25.34
CA PRO A 80 10.13 -1.59 -25.73
C PRO A 80 9.59 -1.35 -27.15
N LYS A 81 9.80 -2.28 -28.08
CA LYS A 81 9.27 -2.18 -29.44
C LYS A 81 7.75 -2.33 -29.49
N GLU A 82 7.20 -3.29 -28.74
CA GLU A 82 5.77 -3.57 -28.70
C GLU A 82 4.99 -2.45 -27.99
N GLU A 83 5.57 -1.88 -26.92
CA GLU A 83 5.06 -0.69 -26.25
C GLU A 83 4.91 0.49 -27.23
N GLN A 84 5.94 0.77 -28.04
CA GLN A 84 5.87 1.83 -29.05
C GLN A 84 4.82 1.54 -30.14
N ILE A 85 4.64 0.28 -30.53
CA ILE A 85 3.60 -0.08 -31.50
C ILE A 85 2.20 0.16 -30.91
N LEU A 86 1.99 -0.21 -29.64
CA LEU A 86 0.71 -0.01 -28.95
C LEU A 86 0.41 1.48 -28.72
N LEU A 87 1.40 2.29 -28.34
CA LEU A 87 1.23 3.74 -28.17
C LEU A 87 0.78 4.46 -29.47
N ASN A 88 1.03 3.86 -30.64
CA ASN A 88 0.58 4.39 -31.93
C ASN A 88 -0.83 3.93 -32.33
N GLN A 89 -1.49 3.07 -31.56
CA GLN A 89 -2.87 2.63 -31.85
C GLN A 89 -3.88 3.66 -31.34
N ASN A 90 -4.94 3.87 -32.12
CA ASN A 90 -5.95 4.89 -31.80
C ASN A 90 -6.77 4.56 -30.55
N GLU A 91 -6.81 3.30 -30.13
CA GLU A 91 -7.53 2.78 -28.98
C GLU A 91 -6.77 2.94 -27.66
N ILE A 92 -5.44 3.13 -27.73
CA ILE A 92 -4.58 3.24 -26.56
C ILE A 92 -4.54 4.70 -26.09
N LEU A 93 -4.69 4.90 -24.79
CA LEU A 93 -4.57 6.20 -24.15
C LEU A 93 -3.13 6.44 -23.69
N ARG A 94 -2.54 5.45 -23.01
CA ARG A 94 -1.16 5.47 -22.50
C ARG A 94 -0.70 4.08 -22.12
N VAL A 95 0.58 3.94 -21.82
CA VAL A 95 1.17 2.76 -21.20
C VAL A 95 1.94 3.22 -19.96
N ASP A 96 1.54 2.71 -18.80
CA ASP A 96 2.17 2.98 -17.51
C ASP A 96 3.10 1.81 -17.13
N ASP A 97 4.09 2.06 -16.26
CA ASP A 97 4.91 0.98 -15.70
C ASP A 97 4.14 0.19 -14.63
N ASP A 98 4.18 -1.14 -14.72
CA ASP A 98 3.65 -2.04 -13.70
C ASP A 98 4.75 -2.27 -12.64
N VAL A 99 5.00 -1.23 -11.83
CA VAL A 99 6.11 -1.20 -10.88
C VAL A 99 5.93 -2.19 -9.74
N GLU A 100 7.03 -2.56 -9.08
CA GLU A 100 6.99 -3.31 -7.83
C GLU A 100 6.56 -2.40 -6.68
N VAL A 101 5.73 -2.95 -5.81
CA VAL A 101 5.23 -2.38 -4.57
C VAL A 101 5.59 -3.34 -3.45
N SER A 102 6.08 -2.82 -2.33
CA SER A 102 6.57 -3.66 -1.22
C SER A 102 6.06 -3.20 0.14
N ILE A 103 6.05 -4.12 1.09
CA ILE A 103 5.77 -3.81 2.51
C ILE A 103 6.76 -2.77 3.07
N LEU A 104 6.27 -1.89 3.94
CA LEU A 104 7.06 -0.83 4.58
C LEU A 104 7.40 -1.20 6.03
N VAL A 105 8.25 -2.21 6.19
CA VAL A 105 8.72 -2.72 7.49
C VAL A 105 10.24 -2.64 7.65
N ARG A 106 10.71 -2.49 8.88
CA ARG A 106 12.12 -2.60 9.26
C ARG A 106 12.47 -4.07 9.55
N PRO A 107 13.75 -4.46 9.52
CA PRO A 107 14.17 -5.80 9.92
C PRO A 107 13.58 -6.16 11.29
N PRO A 108 12.93 -7.32 11.41
CA PRO A 108 12.26 -7.70 12.65
C PRO A 108 13.26 -7.90 13.78
N GLU A 109 12.84 -7.57 15.01
CA GLU A 109 13.57 -8.00 16.20
C GLU A 109 13.54 -9.52 16.31
N ILE A 110 14.66 -10.13 16.73
CA ILE A 110 14.74 -11.58 16.95
C ILE A 110 13.95 -11.93 18.20
N GLN A 111 12.80 -12.56 18.02
CA GLN A 111 12.02 -13.13 19.13
C GLN A 111 11.78 -14.63 18.90
N LYS A 112 11.86 -15.40 19.99
CA LYS A 112 11.52 -16.83 19.98
C LYS A 112 10.00 -16.98 19.96
N SER A 113 9.46 -17.65 18.94
CA SER A 113 8.05 -18.00 18.91
C SER A 113 7.76 -19.08 19.96
N ARG A 114 6.63 -18.94 20.66
CA ARG A 114 6.05 -19.97 21.52
C ARG A 114 4.70 -20.37 20.94
N LYS A 115 4.40 -21.67 20.93
CA LYS A 115 3.12 -22.21 20.41
C LYS A 115 1.95 -22.08 21.38
N ILE A 116 2.22 -21.74 22.64
CA ILE A 116 1.18 -21.50 23.65
C ILE A 116 0.74 -20.05 23.49
N GLN A 117 -0.56 -19.83 23.35
CA GLN A 117 -1.14 -18.50 23.29
C GLN A 117 -0.87 -17.80 24.64
N PRO A 118 -0.25 -16.60 24.65
CA PRO A 118 -0.06 -15.83 25.88
C PRO A 118 -1.42 -15.32 26.37
N ASN A 119 -1.51 -14.92 27.64
CA ASN A 119 -2.65 -14.14 28.11
C ASN A 119 -2.74 -12.82 27.33
N GLU A 120 -3.95 -12.33 27.14
CA GLU A 120 -4.16 -11.04 26.49
C GLU A 120 -3.39 -9.91 27.19
N ILE A 121 -2.80 -9.04 26.38
CA ILE A 121 -2.26 -7.75 26.81
C ILE A 121 -2.86 -6.63 25.96
N THR A 122 -2.96 -5.42 26.51
CA THR A 122 -3.14 -4.20 25.71
C THR A 122 -1.76 -3.66 25.31
N PRO A 123 -1.39 -3.70 24.03
CA PRO A 123 -0.11 -3.14 23.58
C PRO A 123 -0.05 -1.62 23.84
N TRP A 124 1.14 -1.11 24.16
CA TRP A 124 1.34 0.31 24.51
C TRP A 124 0.79 1.26 23.44
N ASN A 125 0.87 0.85 22.17
CA ASN A 125 0.41 1.60 21.02
C ASN A 125 -1.11 1.81 21.00
N ILE A 126 -1.89 0.85 21.50
CA ILE A 126 -3.35 0.95 21.63
C ILE A 126 -3.71 1.96 22.72
N THR A 127 -3.02 1.91 23.85
CA THR A 127 -3.16 2.92 24.91
C THR A 127 -2.72 4.30 24.42
N ARG A 128 -1.65 4.40 23.63
CA ARG A 128 -1.07 5.68 23.20
C ARG A 128 -1.99 6.48 22.27
N ILE A 129 -2.73 5.80 21.39
CA ILE A 129 -3.75 6.44 20.56
C ILE A 129 -5.07 6.66 21.30
N ASN A 130 -5.14 6.30 22.59
CA ASN A 130 -6.32 6.43 23.42
C ASN A 130 -7.50 5.56 22.95
N ALA A 131 -7.26 4.37 22.39
CA ALA A 131 -8.32 3.51 21.85
C ALA A 131 -9.22 2.93 22.96
N GLN A 132 -8.65 2.63 24.13
CA GLN A 132 -9.39 2.00 25.24
C GLN A 132 -10.60 2.83 25.70
N ASN A 133 -10.43 4.16 25.76
CA ASN A 133 -11.51 5.07 26.13
C ASN A 133 -12.55 5.22 25.01
N ALA A 134 -12.20 4.90 23.76
CA ALA A 134 -13.15 4.90 22.65
C ALA A 134 -14.16 3.75 22.77
N TRP A 135 -13.78 2.61 23.36
CA TRP A 135 -14.61 1.41 23.44
C TRP A 135 -15.84 1.57 24.33
N ASP A 136 -15.86 2.55 25.25
CA ASP A 136 -17.06 2.95 25.99
C ASP A 136 -18.13 3.60 25.09
N ILE A 137 -17.75 4.05 23.90
CA ILE A 137 -18.60 4.68 22.89
C ILE A 137 -18.85 3.71 21.73
N THR A 138 -17.77 3.14 21.18
CA THR A 138 -17.79 2.17 20.08
C THR A 138 -16.48 1.37 20.01
N SER A 139 -16.60 0.12 19.62
CA SER A 139 -15.56 -0.88 19.39
C SER A 139 -15.33 -1.20 17.90
N GLY A 140 -16.11 -0.56 17.01
CA GLY A 140 -15.98 -0.69 15.56
C GLY A 140 -16.82 -1.80 14.96
N ASP A 141 -17.85 -2.26 15.69
CA ASP A 141 -18.82 -3.25 15.22
C ASP A 141 -19.20 -3.00 13.76
N ILE A 142 -19.17 -4.07 12.96
CA ILE A 142 -19.60 -4.13 11.55
C ILE A 142 -18.83 -3.25 10.56
N ALA A 143 -17.87 -2.43 11.00
CA ALA A 143 -17.06 -1.62 10.10
C ALA A 143 -16.15 -2.53 9.25
N ARG A 144 -16.27 -2.44 7.92
CA ARG A 144 -15.59 -3.35 6.99
C ARG A 144 -14.23 -2.78 6.57
N VAL A 145 -13.16 -3.42 7.01
CA VAL A 145 -11.77 -2.99 6.79
C VAL A 145 -11.03 -3.98 5.90
N ALA A 146 -10.65 -3.54 4.70
CA ALA A 146 -9.77 -4.28 3.80
C ALA A 146 -8.31 -4.02 4.15
N VAL A 147 -7.58 -5.10 4.46
CA VAL A 147 -6.13 -5.10 4.64
C VAL A 147 -5.49 -5.52 3.32
N ILE A 148 -5.10 -4.52 2.51
CA ILE A 148 -4.41 -4.73 1.21
C ILE A 148 -2.93 -4.95 1.48
N ASP A 149 -2.51 -6.23 1.57
CA ASP A 149 -1.20 -6.61 2.09
C ASP A 149 -0.78 -8.04 1.61
N THR A 150 -0.03 -8.80 2.42
CA THR A 150 0.43 -10.17 2.17
C THR A 150 -0.62 -11.25 2.49
N GLY A 151 -1.85 -10.85 2.85
CA GLY A 151 -2.90 -11.72 3.37
C GLY A 151 -2.97 -11.73 4.90
N ILE A 152 -3.91 -12.50 5.45
CA ILE A 152 -4.08 -12.68 6.91
C ILE A 152 -4.04 -14.17 7.23
N ASP A 153 -3.39 -14.58 8.33
CA ASP A 153 -3.44 -15.95 8.83
C ASP A 153 -4.87 -16.33 9.20
N ILE A 154 -5.51 -17.12 8.35
CA ILE A 154 -6.95 -17.44 8.44
C ILE A 154 -7.28 -18.35 9.63
N LYS A 155 -6.27 -18.84 10.34
CA LYS A 155 -6.42 -19.70 11.51
C LYS A 155 -5.93 -19.03 12.79
N HIS A 156 -5.54 -17.75 12.74
CA HIS A 156 -5.05 -17.05 13.92
C HIS A 156 -6.16 -16.96 14.97
N PRO A 157 -5.98 -17.56 16.17
CA PRO A 157 -7.06 -17.64 17.16
C PRO A 157 -7.51 -16.27 17.66
N ASP A 158 -6.65 -15.26 17.54
CA ASP A 158 -6.89 -13.87 17.94
C ASP A 158 -7.50 -12.98 16.83
N LEU A 159 -7.71 -13.53 15.63
CA LEU A 159 -8.31 -12.79 14.48
C LEU A 159 -9.50 -13.51 13.85
N ILE A 160 -9.61 -14.83 14.02
CA ILE A 160 -10.47 -15.66 13.18
C ILE A 160 -11.95 -15.25 13.20
N ASN A 161 -12.48 -14.74 14.32
CA ASN A 161 -13.88 -14.31 14.35
C ASN A 161 -14.09 -12.93 13.71
N ASN A 162 -13.06 -12.08 13.67
CA ASN A 162 -13.12 -10.79 12.99
C ASN A 162 -12.81 -10.91 11.50
N LEU A 163 -12.11 -11.97 11.07
CA LEU A 163 -11.84 -12.23 9.65
C LEU A 163 -13.08 -12.76 8.93
N LYS A 164 -13.71 -11.93 8.10
CA LYS A 164 -14.97 -12.25 7.41
C LYS A 164 -14.81 -12.75 5.97
N GLY A 165 -13.60 -12.67 5.42
CA GLY A 165 -13.32 -13.15 4.07
C GLY A 165 -12.05 -12.55 3.51
N GLY A 166 -11.87 -12.68 2.19
CA GLY A 166 -10.71 -12.12 1.53
C GLY A 166 -10.64 -12.44 0.05
N PHE A 167 -9.57 -11.94 -0.55
CA PHE A 167 -9.24 -12.02 -1.96
C PHE A 167 -7.73 -12.16 -2.15
N SER A 168 -7.32 -12.77 -3.26
CA SER A 168 -5.91 -12.89 -3.63
C SER A 168 -5.74 -12.48 -5.09
N ALA A 169 -5.00 -11.40 -5.31
CA ALA A 169 -4.62 -10.90 -6.64
C ALA A 169 -3.32 -11.55 -7.15
N VAL A 170 -2.53 -12.15 -6.25
CA VAL A 170 -1.23 -12.74 -6.63
C VAL A 170 -1.40 -13.96 -7.52
N GLY A 171 -0.58 -14.06 -8.57
CA GLY A 171 -0.77 -15.07 -9.62
C GLY A 171 -0.51 -16.53 -9.23
N TYR A 172 0.05 -16.81 -8.05
CA TYR A 172 0.44 -18.16 -7.64
C TYR A 172 -0.55 -18.86 -6.70
N THR A 173 -1.58 -18.17 -6.21
CA THR A 173 -2.57 -18.73 -5.28
C THR A 173 -3.86 -17.94 -5.28
N THR A 174 -4.99 -18.64 -5.09
CA THR A 174 -6.30 -18.01 -4.83
C THR A 174 -6.57 -17.82 -3.33
N SER A 175 -5.74 -18.42 -2.46
CA SER A 175 -5.86 -18.27 -1.01
C SER A 175 -5.34 -16.91 -0.57
N TYR A 176 -6.14 -16.20 0.24
CA TYR A 176 -5.76 -14.96 0.93
C TYR A 176 -5.01 -15.22 2.26
N ASN A 177 -4.64 -16.48 2.53
CA ASN A 177 -3.86 -16.83 3.71
C ASN A 177 -2.44 -16.27 3.64
N ASP A 178 -1.98 -15.69 4.75
CA ASP A 178 -0.68 -15.05 4.83
C ASP A 178 0.47 -16.08 4.82
N ASP A 179 1.39 -15.92 3.86
CA ASP A 179 2.64 -16.68 3.76
C ASP A 179 3.89 -15.83 4.07
N ASN A 180 3.72 -14.53 4.35
CA ASN A 180 4.79 -13.62 4.77
C ASN A 180 4.76 -13.35 6.27
N GLY A 181 3.61 -12.93 6.81
CA GLY A 181 3.37 -12.57 8.21
C GLY A 181 3.05 -11.08 8.43
N HIS A 182 3.40 -10.21 7.48
CA HIS A 182 3.21 -8.78 7.59
C HIS A 182 1.73 -8.38 7.65
N GLY A 183 0.90 -8.86 6.71
CA GLY A 183 -0.53 -8.55 6.71
C GLY A 183 -1.26 -9.07 7.95
N THR A 184 -0.87 -10.24 8.48
CA THR A 184 -1.37 -10.73 9.78
C THR A 184 -1.03 -9.78 10.93
N HIS A 185 0.14 -9.16 10.91
CA HIS A 185 0.56 -8.20 11.93
C HIS A 185 -0.19 -6.88 11.85
N VAL A 186 -0.38 -6.39 10.64
CA VAL A 186 -1.19 -5.19 10.36
C VAL A 186 -2.63 -5.42 10.82
N ALA A 187 -3.22 -6.58 10.49
CA ALA A 187 -4.59 -6.93 10.87
C ALA A 187 -4.80 -6.94 12.40
N GLY A 188 -3.85 -7.44 13.18
CA GLY A 188 -3.98 -7.45 14.65
C GLY A 188 -3.95 -6.07 15.29
N ILE A 189 -3.19 -5.12 14.71
CA ILE A 189 -3.20 -3.74 15.19
C ILE A 189 -4.59 -3.12 15.00
N ILE A 190 -5.25 -3.46 13.88
CA ILE A 190 -6.60 -2.99 13.58
C ILE A 190 -7.61 -3.64 14.52
N ALA A 191 -7.71 -4.98 14.49
CA ALA A 191 -8.85 -5.69 15.08
C ALA A 191 -8.48 -7.09 15.60
N ALA A 192 -7.34 -7.24 16.30
CA ALA A 192 -7.23 -8.37 17.22
C ALA A 192 -8.35 -8.30 18.27
N MET A 193 -8.94 -9.45 18.57
CA MET A 193 -10.18 -9.52 19.35
C MET A 193 -9.94 -9.19 20.82
N ASP A 194 -10.92 -8.55 21.46
CA ASP A 194 -11.00 -8.49 22.92
C ASP A 194 -11.40 -9.87 23.46
N ASN A 195 -10.43 -10.58 24.04
CA ASN A 195 -10.60 -11.93 24.55
C ASN A 195 -9.61 -12.26 25.70
N THR A 196 -9.18 -13.51 25.83
CA THR A 196 -8.30 -13.94 26.94
C THR A 196 -6.87 -14.25 26.50
N ILE A 197 -6.55 -14.14 25.21
CA ILE A 197 -5.24 -14.45 24.64
C ILE A 197 -4.67 -13.28 23.85
N GLY A 198 -3.35 -13.30 23.64
CA GLY A 198 -2.75 -12.49 22.59
C GLY A 198 -2.73 -10.99 22.86
N VAL A 199 -3.28 -10.23 21.92
CA VAL A 199 -3.34 -8.77 21.95
C VAL A 199 -4.74 -8.30 21.59
N ILE A 200 -5.08 -7.08 21.98
CA ILE A 200 -6.30 -6.41 21.53
C ILE A 200 -5.97 -5.35 20.47
N GLY A 201 -6.76 -5.27 19.40
CA GLY A 201 -6.65 -4.26 18.34
C GLY A 201 -7.34 -2.95 18.72
N ALA A 202 -7.11 -1.88 17.96
CA ALA A 202 -7.72 -0.58 18.24
C ALA A 202 -9.24 -0.55 17.99
N ALA A 203 -9.73 -1.33 17.03
CA ALA A 203 -11.14 -1.54 16.71
C ALA A 203 -11.49 -3.04 16.81
N PRO A 204 -11.58 -3.60 18.04
CA PRO A 204 -11.60 -5.04 18.28
C PRO A 204 -12.87 -5.75 17.77
N GLN A 205 -13.89 -5.02 17.30
CA GLN A 205 -15.10 -5.59 16.69
C GLN A 205 -15.27 -5.24 15.20
N ALA A 206 -14.23 -4.67 14.56
CA ALA A 206 -14.25 -4.42 13.13
C ALA A 206 -14.12 -5.71 12.30
N ASP A 207 -14.81 -5.75 11.16
CA ASP A 207 -14.79 -6.86 10.22
C ASP A 207 -13.57 -6.73 9.29
N LEU A 208 -12.61 -7.64 9.45
CA LEU A 208 -11.41 -7.70 8.64
C LEU A 208 -11.64 -8.49 7.35
N TYR A 209 -11.09 -7.97 6.25
CA TYR A 209 -11.02 -8.64 4.96
C TYR A 209 -9.58 -8.70 4.48
N ALA A 210 -9.08 -9.91 4.23
CA ALA A 210 -7.72 -10.13 3.77
C ALA A 210 -7.61 -9.92 2.26
N VAL A 211 -6.95 -8.86 1.81
CA VAL A 211 -6.77 -8.57 0.37
C VAL A 211 -5.30 -8.79 0.02
N LYS A 212 -4.96 -10.03 -0.37
CA LYS A 212 -3.59 -10.44 -0.65
C LYS A 212 -3.14 -9.95 -2.03
N VAL A 213 -2.32 -8.91 -2.05
CA VAL A 213 -1.70 -8.34 -3.27
C VAL A 213 -0.18 -8.47 -3.27
N LEU A 214 0.41 -8.88 -2.14
CA LEU A 214 1.85 -9.09 -1.97
C LEU A 214 2.17 -10.57 -1.73
N ASP A 215 3.30 -11.01 -2.28
CA ASP A 215 3.78 -12.39 -2.20
C ASP A 215 4.46 -12.72 -0.86
N ARG A 216 5.00 -13.94 -0.75
CA ARG A 216 5.72 -14.42 0.44
C ARG A 216 6.93 -13.57 0.84
N ARG A 217 7.51 -12.80 -0.09
CA ARG A 217 8.65 -11.90 0.14
C ARG A 217 8.20 -10.49 0.54
N GLY A 218 6.90 -10.21 0.50
CA GLY A 218 6.35 -8.90 0.81
C GLY A 218 6.38 -7.95 -0.38
N SER A 219 6.40 -8.48 -1.60
CA SER A 219 6.41 -7.72 -2.84
C SER A 219 5.27 -8.14 -3.78
N GLY A 220 4.75 -7.20 -4.55
CA GLY A 220 3.73 -7.44 -5.57
C GLY A 220 3.81 -6.39 -6.67
N TYR A 221 3.09 -6.62 -7.76
CA TYR A 221 3.02 -5.64 -8.84
C TYR A 221 1.89 -4.63 -8.60
N LEU A 222 2.07 -3.41 -9.06
CA LEU A 222 1.04 -2.36 -8.98
C LEU A 222 -0.32 -2.85 -9.52
N SER A 223 -0.32 -3.61 -10.60
CA SER A 223 -1.53 -4.23 -11.15
C SER A 223 -2.26 -5.14 -10.15
N ASP A 224 -1.56 -5.85 -9.27
CA ASP A 224 -2.17 -6.67 -8.23
C ASP A 224 -2.78 -5.79 -7.13
N VAL A 225 -2.15 -4.66 -6.81
CA VAL A 225 -2.67 -3.65 -5.86
C VAL A 225 -3.94 -2.99 -6.42
N ILE A 226 -3.92 -2.60 -7.70
CA ILE A 226 -5.10 -2.01 -8.38
C ILE A 226 -6.27 -3.00 -8.38
N GLU A 227 -6.02 -4.28 -8.64
CA GLU A 227 -7.06 -5.32 -8.57
C GLU A 227 -7.60 -5.51 -7.13
N GLY A 228 -6.73 -5.40 -6.11
CA GLY A 228 -7.14 -5.41 -4.71
C GLY A 228 -8.04 -4.22 -4.33
N ILE A 229 -7.74 -3.02 -4.85
CA ILE A 229 -8.56 -1.81 -4.67
C ILE A 229 -9.92 -1.99 -5.36
N ASP A 230 -9.92 -2.52 -6.59
CA ASP A 230 -11.16 -2.81 -7.33
C ASP A 230 -12.04 -3.83 -6.59
N TRP A 231 -11.44 -4.87 -6.03
CA TRP A 231 -12.13 -5.83 -5.19
C TRP A 231 -12.75 -5.16 -3.95
N ALA A 232 -12.02 -4.25 -3.29
CA ALA A 232 -12.51 -3.54 -2.12
C ALA A 232 -13.73 -2.66 -2.45
N ILE A 233 -13.73 -1.97 -3.60
CA ILE A 233 -14.88 -1.22 -4.11
C ILE A 233 -16.06 -2.15 -4.39
N THR A 234 -15.83 -3.20 -5.18
CA THR A 234 -16.87 -4.15 -5.59
C THR A 234 -17.53 -4.85 -4.40
N ASN A 235 -16.79 -5.02 -3.30
CA ASN A 235 -17.27 -5.68 -2.09
C ASN A 235 -17.73 -4.69 -1.00
N ASN A 236 -17.87 -3.40 -1.31
CA ASN A 236 -18.36 -2.36 -0.39
C ASN A 236 -17.56 -2.33 0.93
N MET A 237 -16.23 -2.34 0.82
CA MET A 237 -15.36 -2.02 1.96
C MET A 237 -15.54 -0.55 2.33
N GLN A 238 -15.35 -0.22 3.60
CA GLN A 238 -15.47 1.17 4.06
C GLN A 238 -14.10 1.77 4.35
N VAL A 239 -13.13 0.96 4.78
CA VAL A 239 -11.74 1.37 5.00
C VAL A 239 -10.80 0.44 4.24
N ILE A 240 -9.79 1.01 3.60
CA ILE A 240 -8.64 0.32 3.03
C ILE A 240 -7.41 0.73 3.83
N ASN A 241 -6.70 -0.25 4.38
CA ASN A 241 -5.35 -0.05 4.90
C ASN A 241 -4.32 -0.57 3.89
N MET A 242 -3.38 0.29 3.50
CA MET A 242 -2.24 -0.05 2.65
C MET A 242 -0.93 0.21 3.38
N SER A 243 -0.40 -0.84 4.01
CA SER A 243 0.89 -0.83 4.71
C SER A 243 2.05 -1.18 3.76
N LEU A 244 2.03 -0.55 2.59
CA LEU A 244 2.90 -0.84 1.43
C LEU A 244 3.18 0.44 0.63
N GLY A 245 4.14 0.39 -0.29
CA GLY A 245 4.33 1.51 -1.21
C GLY A 245 5.44 1.31 -2.23
N THR A 246 5.60 2.32 -3.07
CA THR A 246 6.64 2.46 -4.09
C THR A 246 7.12 3.90 -4.16
N THR A 247 8.32 4.14 -4.69
CA THR A 247 8.88 5.50 -4.83
C THR A 247 8.48 6.20 -6.12
N THR A 248 7.71 5.52 -6.97
CA THR A 248 7.37 6.00 -8.32
C THR A 248 5.91 6.42 -8.39
N ASN A 249 5.65 7.65 -8.86
CA ASN A 249 4.30 8.11 -9.17
C ASN A 249 3.80 7.45 -10.46
N ILE A 250 2.65 6.77 -10.42
CA ILE A 250 2.04 6.14 -11.59
C ILE A 250 0.59 6.60 -11.71
N ILE A 251 0.19 7.11 -12.88
CA ILE A 251 -1.14 7.68 -13.11
C ILE A 251 -2.26 6.65 -12.86
N SER A 252 -2.09 5.41 -13.33
CA SER A 252 -3.07 4.34 -13.05
C SER A 252 -3.18 3.98 -11.56
N PHE A 253 -2.14 4.23 -10.75
CA PHE A 253 -2.26 4.05 -9.30
C PHE A 253 -3.16 5.13 -8.70
N GLN A 254 -2.88 6.40 -9.01
CA GLN A 254 -3.70 7.52 -8.55
C GLN A 254 -5.16 7.39 -9.00
N GLU A 255 -5.37 7.01 -10.26
CA GLU A 255 -6.70 6.80 -10.83
C GLU A 255 -7.50 5.69 -10.13
N ALA A 256 -6.84 4.65 -9.59
CA ALA A 256 -7.48 3.62 -8.78
C ALA A 256 -7.85 4.14 -7.39
N ILE A 257 -6.94 4.91 -6.76
CA ILE A 257 -7.18 5.57 -5.47
C ILE A 257 -8.35 6.56 -5.56
N GLN A 258 -8.36 7.43 -6.58
CA GLN A 258 -9.45 8.38 -6.81
C GLN A 258 -10.81 7.70 -6.96
N ARG A 259 -10.85 6.50 -7.56
CA ARG A 259 -12.10 5.74 -7.68
C ARG A 259 -12.53 5.10 -6.37
N ALA A 260 -11.60 4.67 -5.53
CA ALA A 260 -11.91 4.19 -4.19
C ALA A 260 -12.44 5.34 -3.31
N ASN A 261 -11.80 6.50 -3.36
CA ASN A 261 -12.25 7.71 -2.67
C ASN A 261 -13.66 8.14 -3.16
N ALA A 262 -13.88 8.20 -4.48
CA ALA A 262 -15.18 8.51 -5.07
C ALA A 262 -16.28 7.46 -4.75
N ALA A 263 -15.89 6.23 -4.41
CA ALA A 263 -16.80 5.20 -3.93
C ALA A 263 -17.10 5.31 -2.41
N GLY A 264 -16.61 6.36 -1.75
CA GLY A 264 -16.84 6.62 -0.32
C GLY A 264 -15.92 5.83 0.62
N ILE A 265 -14.87 5.18 0.09
CA ILE A 265 -13.96 4.36 0.88
C ILE A 265 -12.87 5.26 1.46
N ILE A 266 -12.51 5.07 2.72
CA ILE A 266 -11.37 5.76 3.35
C ILE A 266 -10.08 4.97 3.05
N GLN A 267 -9.05 5.63 2.51
CA GLN A 267 -7.73 5.02 2.29
C GLN A 267 -6.74 5.52 3.34
N VAL A 268 -6.12 4.60 4.08
CA VAL A 268 -5.07 4.90 5.06
C VAL A 268 -3.79 4.20 4.63
N VAL A 269 -2.70 4.96 4.49
CA VAL A 269 -1.48 4.50 3.82
C VAL A 269 -0.23 4.84 4.61
N ALA A 270 0.70 3.88 4.69
CA ALA A 270 2.00 4.06 5.31
C ALA A 270 2.88 5.05 4.51
N ALA A 271 3.45 6.06 5.17
CA ALA A 271 4.21 7.12 4.50
C ALA A 271 5.54 6.67 3.87
N GLY A 272 6.17 5.60 4.37
CA GLY A 272 7.49 5.15 3.92
C GLY A 272 8.54 5.10 5.04
N ASN A 273 9.65 4.39 4.78
CA ASN A 273 10.68 4.09 5.78
C ASN A 273 12.10 4.54 5.38
N SER A 274 12.21 5.55 4.52
CA SER A 274 13.52 6.04 4.03
C SER A 274 14.10 7.19 4.84
N GLY A 275 13.30 7.82 5.71
CA GLY A 275 13.62 9.11 6.33
C GLY A 275 13.51 10.30 5.36
N GLY A 276 13.18 10.05 4.08
CA GLY A 276 13.05 11.04 3.02
C GLY A 276 11.59 11.30 2.65
N ALA A 277 11.34 11.52 1.36
CA ALA A 277 10.01 11.82 0.82
C ALA A 277 8.99 10.70 1.10
N VAL A 278 7.72 11.09 1.14
CA VAL A 278 6.57 10.19 1.24
C VAL A 278 6.47 9.32 -0.01
N ASN A 279 6.21 8.02 0.17
CA ASN A 279 6.05 7.05 -0.91
C ASN A 279 4.64 7.12 -1.53
N TYR A 280 4.45 6.54 -2.71
CA TYR A 280 3.13 6.32 -3.30
C TYR A 280 2.55 4.98 -2.84
N PRO A 281 1.23 4.91 -2.53
CA PRO A 281 0.22 5.93 -2.80
C PRO A 281 0.03 6.97 -1.69
N ALA A 282 0.81 6.94 -0.60
CA ALA A 282 0.67 7.89 0.51
C ALA A 282 0.89 9.36 0.10
N ALA A 283 1.67 9.61 -0.94
CA ALA A 283 1.88 10.96 -1.48
C ALA A 283 0.71 11.47 -2.35
N TYR A 284 -0.37 10.69 -2.52
CA TYR A 284 -1.57 11.16 -3.22
C TYR A 284 -2.50 11.93 -2.26
N PRO A 285 -3.07 13.07 -2.68
CA PRO A 285 -3.89 13.91 -1.80
C PRO A 285 -5.21 13.25 -1.38
N GLU A 286 -5.66 12.20 -2.06
CA GLU A 286 -6.92 11.51 -1.76
C GLU A 286 -6.85 10.53 -0.58
N VAL A 287 -5.64 10.22 -0.07
CA VAL A 287 -5.44 9.26 1.01
C VAL A 287 -4.98 9.92 2.29
N ILE A 288 -5.09 9.20 3.41
CA ILE A 288 -4.54 9.60 4.70
C ILE A 288 -3.15 8.98 4.85
N ALA A 289 -2.10 9.78 4.73
CA ALA A 289 -0.71 9.36 4.88
C ALA A 289 -0.27 9.35 6.35
N VAL A 290 0.33 8.24 6.78
CA VAL A 290 0.65 8.01 8.19
C VAL A 290 2.15 7.84 8.44
N SER A 291 2.72 8.75 9.23
CA SER A 291 4.10 8.70 9.72
C SER A 291 4.22 7.92 11.04
N ALA A 292 5.43 7.49 11.40
CA ALA A 292 5.67 6.58 12.53
C ALA A 292 6.35 7.26 13.72
N THR A 293 5.75 7.12 14.90
CA THR A 293 6.32 7.57 16.18
C THR A 293 6.69 6.40 17.10
N ASP A 294 7.57 6.67 18.05
CA ASP A 294 7.87 5.76 19.15
C ASP A 294 6.98 6.01 20.39
N ASN A 295 7.24 5.25 21.45
CA ASN A 295 6.51 5.33 22.72
C ASN A 295 6.70 6.65 23.49
N THR A 296 7.60 7.51 23.03
CA THR A 296 7.82 8.86 23.59
C THR A 296 7.19 9.96 22.73
N ASN A 297 6.42 9.61 21.69
CA ASN A 297 5.95 10.54 20.64
C ASN A 297 7.07 11.14 19.77
N THR A 298 8.26 10.56 19.79
CA THR A 298 9.33 11.01 18.91
C THR A 298 9.14 10.37 17.53
N ILE A 299 9.22 11.18 16.47
CA ILE A 299 9.23 10.67 15.09
C ILE A 299 10.39 9.70 14.88
N ALA A 300 10.11 8.53 14.30
CA ALA A 300 11.15 7.58 13.98
C ALA A 300 12.09 8.17 12.92
N SER A 301 13.41 8.02 13.08
CA SER A 301 14.39 8.61 12.16
C SER A 301 14.23 8.15 10.71
N TRP A 302 13.72 6.93 10.52
CA TRP A 302 13.43 6.34 9.22
C TRP A 302 12.02 6.65 8.71
N SER A 303 11.12 7.26 9.50
CA SER A 303 9.81 7.64 8.99
C SER A 303 9.99 8.65 7.85
N SER A 304 9.42 8.32 6.68
CA SER A 304 9.25 9.29 5.61
C SER A 304 8.42 10.48 6.10
N ARG A 305 8.66 11.62 5.46
CA ARG A 305 8.22 12.94 5.90
C ARG A 305 8.02 13.85 4.69
N GLY A 306 7.18 14.86 4.85
CA GLY A 306 6.81 15.78 3.78
C GLY A 306 5.46 16.44 4.05
N PRO A 307 5.09 17.44 3.23
CA PRO A 307 3.79 18.09 3.31
C PRO A 307 2.62 17.14 3.01
N GLU A 308 2.89 15.93 2.52
CA GLU A 308 1.88 14.91 2.26
C GLU A 308 1.50 14.10 3.52
N VAL A 309 2.23 14.22 4.64
CA VAL A 309 1.88 13.50 5.88
C VAL A 309 0.66 14.12 6.54
N ASP A 310 -0.41 13.34 6.73
CA ASP A 310 -1.63 13.81 7.40
C ASP A 310 -1.58 13.61 8.92
N LEU A 311 -1.11 12.45 9.37
CA LEU A 311 -1.18 12.03 10.76
C LEU A 311 0.06 11.22 11.15
N ALA A 312 0.33 11.21 12.44
CA ALA A 312 1.30 10.32 13.07
C ALA A 312 0.61 9.21 13.85
N ALA A 313 1.22 8.04 13.91
CA ALA A 313 0.77 6.95 14.77
C ALA A 313 1.94 6.07 15.26
N PRO A 314 1.75 5.26 16.32
CA PRO A 314 2.76 4.35 16.83
C PRO A 314 3.29 3.39 15.75
N GLY A 315 4.59 3.45 15.46
CA GLY A 315 5.21 2.59 14.44
C GLY A 315 6.54 1.96 14.86
N VAL A 316 6.98 2.14 16.12
CA VAL A 316 8.26 1.59 16.63
C VAL A 316 7.99 0.51 17.67
N SER A 317 8.52 -0.70 17.46
CA SER A 317 8.41 -1.82 18.39
C SER A 317 6.96 -2.12 18.78
N ILE A 318 6.14 -2.35 17.76
CA ILE A 318 4.71 -2.66 17.86
C ILE A 318 4.55 -4.16 17.94
N TYR A 319 3.94 -4.66 19.01
CA TYR A 319 3.67 -6.08 19.20
C TYR A 319 2.25 -6.41 18.72
N SER A 320 2.14 -7.37 17.79
CA SER A 320 0.87 -7.78 17.21
C SER A 320 0.86 -9.26 16.83
N THR A 321 -0.29 -9.74 16.36
CA THR A 321 -0.50 -11.07 15.76
C THR A 321 0.48 -11.33 14.62
N TYR A 322 0.80 -12.58 14.34
CA TYR A 322 1.74 -12.97 13.30
C TYR A 322 1.45 -14.37 12.78
N LYS A 323 1.84 -14.64 11.54
CA LYS A 323 1.55 -15.92 10.89
C LYS A 323 1.96 -17.14 11.73
N GLY A 324 1.22 -18.23 11.57
CA GLY A 324 1.43 -19.46 12.31
C GLY A 324 0.86 -19.42 13.72
N GLN A 325 -0.17 -18.58 13.95
CA GLN A 325 -0.82 -18.40 15.25
C GLN A 325 0.15 -17.91 16.34
N THR A 326 1.04 -16.98 15.98
CA THR A 326 2.08 -16.45 16.87
C THR A 326 1.96 -14.93 16.97
N TYR A 327 2.88 -14.29 17.69
CA TYR A 327 2.93 -12.84 17.82
C TYR A 327 4.37 -12.39 17.58
N LYS A 328 4.53 -11.14 17.16
CA LYS A 328 5.85 -10.59 16.84
C LYS A 328 5.87 -9.09 17.07
N THR A 329 7.05 -8.57 17.37
CA THR A 329 7.31 -7.13 17.38
C THR A 329 7.90 -6.69 16.03
N LEU A 330 7.25 -5.73 15.38
CA LEU A 330 7.71 -5.09 14.15
C LEU A 330 7.77 -3.56 14.29
N SER A 331 8.54 -2.94 13.40
CA SER A 331 8.65 -1.48 13.30
C SER A 331 8.49 -1.06 11.83
N GLY A 332 7.79 0.03 11.59
CA GLY A 332 7.55 0.58 10.24
C GLY A 332 6.38 1.54 10.24
N THR A 333 6.30 2.41 9.23
CA THR A 333 5.05 3.15 8.93
C THR A 333 3.91 2.18 8.61
N SER A 334 4.22 0.96 8.14
CA SER A 334 3.27 -0.16 8.04
C SER A 334 2.58 -0.53 9.34
N MET A 335 3.21 -0.30 10.50
CA MET A 335 2.60 -0.53 11.80
C MET A 335 1.88 0.72 12.32
N ALA A 336 2.23 1.91 11.83
CA ALA A 336 1.55 3.16 12.18
C ALA A 336 0.17 3.27 11.51
N ALA A 337 0.11 3.10 10.18
CA ALA A 337 -1.11 3.15 9.37
C ALA A 337 -2.33 2.41 9.96
N PRO A 338 -2.21 1.14 10.42
CA PRO A 338 -3.37 0.41 10.94
C PRO A 338 -4.03 1.02 12.19
N HIS A 339 -3.33 1.84 12.98
CA HIS A 339 -3.96 2.56 14.10
C HIS A 339 -4.94 3.63 13.61
N VAL A 340 -4.57 4.33 12.53
CA VAL A 340 -5.43 5.34 11.90
C VAL A 340 -6.58 4.66 11.15
N ALA A 341 -6.32 3.53 10.48
CA ALA A 341 -7.37 2.73 9.84
C ALA A 341 -8.41 2.23 10.85
N ALA A 342 -7.97 1.77 12.03
CA ALA A 342 -8.87 1.40 13.11
C ALA A 342 -9.67 2.60 13.64
N SER A 343 -9.02 3.75 13.81
CA SER A 343 -9.72 4.97 14.26
C SER A 343 -10.77 5.42 13.24
N ALA A 344 -10.48 5.32 11.93
CA ALA A 344 -11.46 5.54 10.87
C ALA A 344 -12.63 4.54 10.96
N ALA A 345 -12.35 3.25 11.18
CA ALA A 345 -13.39 2.24 11.36
C ALA A 345 -14.30 2.54 12.55
N LEU A 346 -13.75 3.05 13.66
CA LEU A 346 -14.52 3.48 14.81
C LEU A 346 -15.39 4.71 14.49
N ILE A 347 -14.85 5.73 13.83
CA ILE A 347 -15.61 6.93 13.41
C ILE A 347 -16.85 6.53 12.62
N LEU A 348 -16.72 5.60 11.67
CA LEU A 348 -17.80 5.14 10.80
C LEU A 348 -19.02 4.56 11.54
N THR A 349 -18.85 4.16 12.79
CA THR A 349 -19.92 3.64 13.65
C THR A 349 -20.57 4.71 14.55
N THR A 350 -20.14 5.96 14.41
CA THR A 350 -20.68 7.12 15.14
C THR A 350 -21.55 8.00 14.24
N LEU A 351 -22.29 8.93 14.82
CA LEU A 351 -23.05 9.94 14.06
C LEU A 351 -22.10 10.99 13.45
N VAL A 352 -22.38 11.40 12.21
CA VAL A 352 -21.54 12.37 11.46
C VAL A 352 -21.46 13.75 12.13
N GLY A 353 -22.59 14.20 12.68
CA GLY A 353 -22.65 15.43 13.48
C GLY A 353 -22.23 16.67 12.68
N SER A 354 -21.41 17.54 13.27
CA SER A 354 -20.98 18.79 12.63
C SER A 354 -20.00 18.62 11.47
N TYR A 355 -19.50 17.41 11.23
CA TYR A 355 -18.62 17.11 10.10
C TYR A 355 -19.39 16.74 8.83
N ASP A 356 -20.74 16.68 8.88
CA ASP A 356 -21.60 16.38 7.73
C ASP A 356 -21.63 17.57 6.76
N SER A 357 -20.65 17.59 5.87
CA SER A 357 -20.35 18.70 4.97
C SER A 357 -21.31 18.76 3.77
N ASN A 358 -21.89 17.62 3.40
CA ASN A 358 -22.81 17.48 2.27
C ASN A 358 -24.28 17.28 2.72
N ASN A 359 -24.52 17.20 4.03
CA ASN A 359 -25.83 17.07 4.66
C ASN A 359 -26.58 15.80 4.25
N ASP A 360 -25.87 14.68 4.08
CA ASP A 360 -26.44 13.37 3.76
C ASP A 360 -26.51 12.41 4.97
N GLY A 361 -25.91 12.79 6.10
CA GLY A 361 -25.89 12.02 7.34
C GLY A 361 -25.00 10.78 7.31
N ILE A 362 -24.11 10.63 6.31
CA ILE A 362 -23.23 9.47 6.12
C ILE A 362 -21.78 9.94 6.00
N TRP A 363 -20.90 9.30 6.77
CA TRP A 363 -19.47 9.58 6.68
C TRP A 363 -18.92 9.33 5.28
N ASN A 364 -18.22 10.33 4.74
CA ASN A 364 -17.38 10.19 3.54
C ASN A 364 -15.89 10.37 3.84
N PRO A 365 -14.97 10.07 2.90
CA PRO A 365 -13.53 10.10 3.15
C PRO A 365 -13.00 11.43 3.65
N ASN A 366 -13.47 12.55 3.08
CA ASN A 366 -13.02 13.89 3.48
C ASN A 366 -13.46 14.23 4.90
N GLU A 367 -14.66 13.83 5.30
CA GLU A 367 -15.20 14.10 6.64
C GLU A 367 -14.48 13.28 7.71
N VAL A 368 -14.18 12.02 7.42
CA VAL A 368 -13.38 11.17 8.31
C VAL A 368 -11.95 11.70 8.44
N GLN A 369 -11.31 12.09 7.34
CA GLN A 369 -9.99 12.70 7.36
C GLN A 369 -9.98 13.99 8.19
N ASN A 370 -10.93 14.90 7.94
CA ASN A 370 -11.08 16.14 8.69
C ASN A 370 -11.27 15.87 10.19
N LYS A 371 -12.12 14.90 10.57
CA LYS A 371 -12.34 14.55 11.97
C LYS A 371 -11.09 13.98 12.63
N LEU A 372 -10.35 13.11 11.95
CA LEU A 372 -9.09 12.58 12.47
C LEU A 372 -8.04 13.68 12.67
N GLN A 373 -7.91 14.60 11.72
CA GLN A 373 -6.96 15.72 11.77
C GLN A 373 -7.32 16.72 12.87
N ASP A 374 -8.58 17.16 12.93
CA ASP A 374 -9.06 18.12 13.94
C ASP A 374 -8.98 17.57 15.38
N ARG A 375 -9.15 16.25 15.54
CA ARG A 375 -9.12 15.59 16.84
C ARG A 375 -7.76 15.00 17.22
N ALA A 376 -6.74 15.15 16.38
CA ALA A 376 -5.39 14.67 16.65
C ALA A 376 -4.77 15.37 17.87
N THR A 377 -3.85 14.68 18.52
CA THR A 377 -3.00 15.29 19.55
C THR A 377 -1.81 15.93 18.86
N ASP A 378 -1.80 17.25 18.81
CA ASP A 378 -0.74 18.04 18.19
C ASP A 378 0.65 17.68 18.76
N LEU A 379 1.63 17.51 17.88
CA LEU A 379 3.01 17.13 18.18
C LEU A 379 3.95 17.88 17.25
N GLY A 380 5.10 18.33 17.76
CA GLY A 380 6.09 19.04 16.96
C GLY A 380 5.83 20.53 16.96
N ASP A 381 5.78 21.14 15.78
CA ASP A 381 5.44 22.55 15.64
C ASP A 381 3.92 22.73 15.83
N ASN A 382 3.48 23.87 16.36
CA ASN A 382 2.05 24.07 16.63
C ASN A 382 1.21 24.05 15.34
N GLY A 383 0.28 23.11 15.25
CA GLY A 383 -0.54 22.86 14.08
C GLY A 383 0.12 21.90 13.09
N PHE A 384 -0.17 22.07 11.79
CA PHE A 384 0.37 21.18 10.78
C PHE A 384 1.90 21.28 10.65
N ASP A 385 2.60 20.14 10.65
CA ASP A 385 4.01 20.05 10.28
C ASP A 385 4.34 18.82 9.41
N ASN A 386 5.51 18.87 8.75
CA ASN A 386 5.91 17.84 7.78
C ASN A 386 6.36 16.51 8.40
N LEU A 387 6.42 16.39 9.73
CA LEU A 387 6.82 15.18 10.45
C LEU A 387 5.60 14.43 11.00
N TYR A 388 4.72 15.15 11.69
CA TYR A 388 3.56 14.59 12.37
C TYR A 388 2.24 14.86 11.65
N GLY A 389 2.24 15.66 10.60
CA GLY A 389 1.01 16.13 9.95
C GLY A 389 0.24 17.00 10.94
N PHE A 390 -1.02 16.65 11.18
CA PHE A 390 -1.86 17.26 12.22
C PHE A 390 -1.62 16.71 13.64
N GLY A 391 -0.72 15.74 13.79
CA GLY A 391 -0.34 15.17 15.08
C GLY A 391 -0.63 13.69 15.22
N LEU A 392 -0.50 13.19 16.46
CA LEU A 392 -0.78 11.81 16.80
C LEU A 392 -2.29 11.54 16.78
N VAL A 393 -2.72 10.49 16.07
CA VAL A 393 -4.13 10.07 16.09
C VAL A 393 -4.62 9.80 17.53
N ASN A 394 -5.76 10.41 17.89
CA ASN A 394 -6.41 10.25 19.19
C ASN A 394 -7.81 9.67 18.98
N THR A 395 -7.90 8.35 19.09
CA THR A 395 -9.08 7.55 18.78
C THR A 395 -10.30 7.95 19.62
N HIS A 396 -10.14 8.10 20.93
CA HIS A 396 -11.25 8.53 21.79
C HIS A 396 -11.76 9.92 21.41
N SER A 397 -10.86 10.89 21.19
CA SER A 397 -11.29 12.22 20.74
C SER A 397 -12.05 12.12 19.41
N ALA A 398 -11.56 11.30 18.48
CA ALA A 398 -12.14 11.13 17.15
C ALA A 398 -13.55 10.52 17.14
N VAL A 399 -13.95 9.74 18.16
CA VAL A 399 -15.30 9.13 18.24
C VAL A 399 -16.31 9.96 19.05
N LEU A 400 -15.88 11.07 19.65
CA LEU A 400 -16.79 11.97 20.34
C LEU A 400 -17.68 12.73 19.32
N PRO A 401 -18.88 13.17 19.74
CA PRO A 401 -19.80 13.94 18.90
C PRO A 401 -19.17 15.17 18.25
#